data_AF-A0AA41VKL6-F1
#
_entry.id   AF-A0AA41VKL6-F1
#
_cell.length_a   1.000
_cell.length_b   1.000
_cell.length_c   1.000
_cell.angle_alpha   90.00
_cell.angle_beta   90.00
_cell.angle_gamma   90.00
#
_symmetry.space_group_name_H-M   'P 1'
#
loop_
_entity.id
_entity.type
_entity.pdbx_description
1 polymer ?
#
loop_
_entity_poly.entity_id
_entity_poly.type
_entity_poly.pdbx_seq_one_letter_code
_entity_poly.pdbx_strand_id
1 'polypeptide(L)'
;MADQNTAAAAELPIKRPREEDEVEATPNGVSSVIPGWFSEISPMWPGEAHSLKVEKILFQGKSVYQNIMIFQSATYGKVLVLDGVIQVTERDECAYQEMIAHLPLCSIPNPKKVLVIGGGDGGVLREVARHSSVEQIDICEIDGMVVEVSKQFFPDLAVGYEDPRVTLHVGDGVAFLKAVPEGTYDAVIVDSSDPIGK
;
A
#
# COMPACT_ATOMS: atom_id res chain seq x y z
N MET A 1 6.39 -25.92 -79.29
CA MET A 1 7.52 -26.74 -78.81
C MET A 1 7.38 -26.81 -77.30
N ALA A 2 6.67 -27.85 -76.82
CA ALA A 2 7.21 -29.04 -76.15
C ALA A 2 7.40 -28.77 -74.64
N ASP A 3 6.52 -29.26 -73.77
CA ASP A 3 6.56 -30.58 -73.08
C ASP A 3 7.74 -30.68 -72.09
N GLN A 4 7.67 -31.23 -70.87
CA GLN A 4 6.68 -31.96 -70.09
C GLN A 4 7.15 -31.99 -68.61
N ASN A 5 6.17 -32.07 -67.71
CA ASN A 5 6.09 -32.72 -66.40
C ASN A 5 7.22 -33.72 -66.00
N THR A 6 7.67 -33.76 -64.74
CA THR A 6 7.59 -34.95 -63.82
C THR A 6 8.29 -34.81 -62.45
N ALA A 7 7.53 -35.20 -61.41
CA ALA A 7 7.84 -36.08 -60.27
C ALA A 7 9.01 -35.83 -59.27
N ALA A 8 8.58 -35.55 -58.03
CA ALA A 8 8.91 -36.21 -56.76
C ALA A 8 10.36 -36.61 -56.39
N ALA A 9 10.83 -36.07 -55.26
CA ALA A 9 11.66 -36.80 -54.30
C ALA A 9 11.13 -36.53 -52.88
N ALA A 10 10.82 -37.60 -52.17
CA ALA A 10 10.48 -37.59 -50.75
C ALA A 10 11.73 -37.87 -49.93
N GLU A 11 12.00 -37.06 -48.91
CA GLU A 11 12.89 -37.41 -47.79
C GLU A 11 12.28 -36.92 -46.47
N LEU A 12 12.11 -37.82 -45.51
CA LEU A 12 11.90 -37.59 -44.07
C LEU A 12 13.16 -38.10 -43.35
N PRO A 13 13.42 -37.77 -42.07
CA PRO A 13 13.54 -36.46 -41.43
C PRO A 13 14.89 -36.35 -40.69
N ILE A 14 15.62 -35.23 -40.77
CA ILE A 14 16.79 -35.00 -39.89
C ILE A 14 16.37 -34.11 -38.72
N LYS A 15 16.09 -34.77 -37.60
CA LYS A 15 15.97 -34.15 -36.27
C LYS A 15 17.29 -33.43 -35.97
N ARG A 16 17.32 -32.09 -36.08
CA ARG A 16 18.40 -31.30 -35.49
C ARG A 16 18.22 -31.30 -33.97
N PRO A 17 19.28 -31.53 -33.17
CA PRO A 17 19.19 -31.43 -31.72
C PRO A 17 18.69 -30.04 -31.33
N ARG A 18 17.83 -29.96 -30.31
CA ARG A 18 17.63 -28.71 -29.58
C ARG A 18 18.95 -28.41 -28.89
N GLU A 19 19.60 -27.31 -29.26
CA GLU A 19 20.54 -26.63 -28.36
C GLU A 19 19.68 -26.01 -27.25
N GLU A 20 19.47 -26.79 -26.20
CA GLU A 20 19.31 -26.25 -24.87
C GLU A 20 20.70 -25.82 -24.38
N ASP A 21 20.70 -24.70 -23.68
CA ASP A 21 21.78 -24.12 -22.88
C ASP A 21 23.02 -23.58 -23.59
N GLU A 22 23.00 -22.27 -23.84
CA GLU A 22 24.12 -21.38 -23.54
C GLU A 22 23.61 -19.93 -23.46
N VAL A 23 23.19 -19.51 -22.27
CA VAL A 23 23.07 -18.08 -21.96
C VAL A 23 24.49 -17.60 -21.68
N GLU A 24 25.12 -16.98 -22.68
CA GLU A 24 26.37 -16.24 -22.48
C GLU A 24 26.15 -15.20 -21.36
N ALA A 25 26.80 -15.42 -20.22
CA ALA A 25 26.89 -14.44 -19.16
C ALA A 25 27.76 -13.28 -19.63
N THR A 26 27.16 -12.11 -19.79
CA THR A 26 27.92 -10.87 -20.05
C THR A 26 28.68 -10.47 -18.79
N PRO A 27 30.01 -10.26 -18.87
CA PRO A 27 30.79 -9.76 -17.73
C PRO A 27 30.60 -8.24 -17.62
N ASN A 28 30.10 -7.79 -16.47
CA ASN A 28 29.80 -6.39 -16.08
C ASN A 28 28.36 -5.88 -16.30
N GLY A 29 27.36 -6.68 -15.92
CA GLY A 29 26.03 -6.17 -15.53
C GLY A 29 25.77 -6.50 -14.07
N VAL A 30 25.75 -5.50 -13.18
CA VAL A 30 25.43 -5.70 -11.76
C VAL A 30 23.91 -5.90 -11.63
N SER A 31 23.43 -7.10 -11.95
CA SER A 31 22.09 -7.54 -11.58
C SER A 31 22.24 -8.71 -10.63
N SER A 32 22.17 -8.42 -9.33
CA SER A 32 22.07 -9.43 -8.29
C SER A 32 20.82 -9.14 -7.47
N VAL A 33 19.73 -9.84 -7.76
CA VAL A 33 18.58 -9.88 -6.85
C VAL A 33 19.00 -10.69 -5.61
N ILE A 34 19.08 -10.04 -4.46
CA ILE A 34 19.44 -10.71 -3.20
C ILE A 34 18.15 -11.25 -2.55
N PRO A 35 18.04 -12.56 -2.26
CA PRO A 35 16.83 -13.13 -1.67
C PRO A 35 16.44 -12.51 -0.32
N GLY A 36 15.12 -12.40 -0.11
CA GLY A 36 14.51 -11.95 1.15
C GLY A 36 14.55 -10.45 1.38
N TRP A 37 14.58 -9.64 0.32
CA TRP A 37 14.34 -8.20 0.37
C TRP A 37 13.01 -7.90 -0.33
N PHE A 38 12.23 -7.01 0.27
CA PHE A 38 11.10 -6.36 -0.39
C PHE A 38 11.63 -5.04 -0.98
N SER A 39 11.33 -4.78 -2.26
CA SER A 39 11.71 -3.55 -2.94
C SER A 39 10.47 -2.85 -3.44
N GLU A 40 10.18 -1.66 -2.90
CA GLU A 40 9.12 -0.79 -3.34
C GLU A 40 9.51 -0.15 -4.68
N ILE A 41 8.77 -0.49 -5.73
CA ILE A 41 8.99 -0.01 -7.09
C ILE A 41 7.63 0.43 -7.65
N SER A 42 7.53 1.67 -8.12
CA SER A 42 6.30 2.21 -8.69
C SER A 42 6.57 3.03 -9.95
N PRO A 43 5.64 3.06 -10.92
CA PRO A 43 5.69 3.99 -12.04
C PRO A 43 5.72 5.48 -11.63
N MET A 44 5.30 5.83 -10.41
CA MET A 44 5.38 7.22 -9.90
C MET A 44 6.80 7.70 -9.61
N TRP A 45 7.73 6.81 -9.31
CA TRP A 45 9.14 7.12 -9.04
C TRP A 45 10.06 6.26 -9.92
N PRO A 46 10.11 6.53 -11.23
CA PRO A 46 10.90 5.72 -12.15
C PRO A 46 12.41 5.88 -11.88
N GLY A 47 13.13 4.75 -11.83
CA GLY A 47 14.59 4.72 -11.71
C GLY A 47 15.12 4.61 -10.27
N GLU A 48 14.23 4.57 -9.28
CA GLU A 48 14.58 4.42 -7.87
C GLU A 48 13.69 3.38 -7.17
N ALA A 49 14.18 2.85 -6.04
CA ALA A 49 13.47 1.90 -5.22
C ALA A 49 13.99 1.95 -3.77
N HIS A 50 13.09 1.85 -2.80
CA HIS A 50 13.44 1.63 -1.40
C HIS A 50 13.30 0.14 -1.08
N SER A 51 14.32 -0.45 -0.43
CA SER A 51 14.33 -1.88 -0.13
C SER A 51 14.46 -2.15 1.36
N LEU A 52 13.58 -2.99 1.90
CA LEU A 52 13.59 -3.44 3.29
C LEU A 52 13.84 -4.95 3.37
N LYS A 53 14.75 -5.35 4.25
CA LYS A 53 15.03 -6.77 4.50
C LYS A 53 13.82 -7.39 5.21
N VAL A 54 13.25 -8.44 4.62
CA VAL A 54 12.10 -9.16 5.16
C VAL A 54 12.59 -10.29 6.08
N GLU A 55 12.11 -10.31 7.32
CA GLU A 55 12.30 -11.44 8.23
C GLU A 55 11.19 -12.48 8.06
N LYS A 56 9.94 -12.03 8.02
CA LYS A 56 8.77 -12.90 7.95
C LYS A 56 7.56 -12.18 7.35
N ILE A 57 6.87 -12.83 6.41
CA ILE A 57 5.55 -12.39 5.96
C ILE A 57 4.52 -12.80 7.03
N LEU A 58 3.76 -11.83 7.53
CA LEU A 58 2.75 -12.01 8.58
C LEU A 58 1.35 -12.19 7.98
N PHE A 59 1.06 -11.46 6.91
CA PHE A 59 -0.19 -11.53 6.18
C PHE A 59 0.04 -11.20 4.70
N GLN A 60 -0.70 -11.86 3.82
CA GLN A 60 -0.81 -11.48 2.43
C GLN A 60 -2.22 -11.83 1.95
N GLY A 61 -2.91 -10.86 1.37
CA GLY A 61 -4.27 -11.00 0.89
C GLY A 61 -4.59 -10.01 -0.21
N LYS A 62 -5.77 -10.17 -0.81
CA LYS A 62 -6.31 -9.22 -1.78
C LYS A 62 -7.76 -8.94 -1.41
N SER A 63 -8.06 -7.67 -1.14
CA SER A 63 -9.43 -7.20 -0.94
C SER A 63 -10.09 -6.94 -2.30
N VAL A 64 -11.31 -6.42 -2.30
CA VAL A 64 -11.95 -5.95 -3.54
C VAL A 64 -11.28 -4.69 -4.10
N TYR A 65 -10.47 -4.00 -3.30
CA TYR A 65 -9.83 -2.73 -3.64
C TYR A 65 -8.36 -2.92 -4.04
N GLN A 66 -7.60 -3.69 -3.27
CA GLN A 66 -6.13 -3.71 -3.38
C GLN A 66 -5.49 -5.00 -2.87
N ASN A 67 -4.22 -5.20 -3.19
CA ASN A 67 -3.38 -6.21 -2.56
C ASN A 67 -2.85 -5.67 -1.24
N ILE A 68 -2.91 -6.48 -0.19
CA ILE A 68 -2.49 -6.12 1.16
C ILE A 68 -1.41 -7.10 1.59
N MET A 69 -0.28 -6.58 2.05
CA MET A 69 0.79 -7.37 2.65
C MET A 69 1.23 -6.75 3.96
N ILE A 70 1.44 -7.59 4.96
CA ILE A 70 2.10 -7.20 6.20
C ILE A 70 3.28 -8.13 6.42
N PHE A 71 4.44 -7.54 6.68
CA PHE A 71 5.64 -8.31 7.00
C PHE A 71 6.42 -7.69 8.16
N GLN A 72 7.14 -8.54 8.88
CA GLN A 72 8.16 -8.14 9.83
C GLN A 72 9.44 -7.83 9.04
N SER A 73 9.90 -6.59 9.11
CA SER A 73 11.21 -6.18 8.58
C SER A 73 12.31 -6.39 9.63
N ALA A 74 13.55 -6.47 9.17
CA ALA A 74 14.70 -6.68 10.06
C ALA A 74 15.02 -5.46 10.94
N THR A 75 14.68 -4.25 10.51
CA THR A 75 15.15 -3.01 11.16
C THR A 75 14.11 -1.89 11.25
N TYR A 76 12.91 -2.07 10.71
CA TYR A 76 11.82 -1.07 10.70
C TYR A 76 10.55 -1.56 11.44
N GLY A 77 10.60 -2.73 12.09
CA GLY A 77 9.43 -3.33 12.70
C GLY A 77 8.48 -3.93 11.66
N LYS A 78 7.19 -3.97 11.98
CA LYS A 78 6.13 -4.39 11.06
C LYS A 78 5.89 -3.31 10.00
N VAL A 79 5.58 -3.76 8.79
CA VAL A 79 5.39 -2.91 7.61
C VAL A 79 4.08 -3.29 6.95
N LEU A 80 3.22 -2.30 6.69
CA LEU A 80 2.01 -2.43 5.88
C LEU A 80 2.31 -1.97 4.45
N VAL A 81 1.93 -2.80 3.49
CA VAL A 81 2.08 -2.52 2.06
C VAL A 81 0.74 -2.70 1.37
N LEU A 82 0.35 -1.71 0.58
CA LEU A 82 -0.84 -1.72 -0.26
C LEU A 82 -0.41 -1.59 -1.73
N ASP A 83 -0.82 -2.54 -2.57
CA ASP A 83 -0.46 -2.59 -4.00
C ASP A 83 1.04 -2.42 -4.31
N GLY A 84 1.90 -2.88 -3.41
CA GLY A 84 3.35 -2.82 -3.55
C GLY A 84 4.00 -1.52 -3.06
N VAL A 85 3.20 -0.59 -2.51
CA VAL A 85 3.64 0.66 -1.90
C VAL A 85 3.57 0.56 -0.38
N ILE A 86 4.66 0.89 0.30
CA ILE A 86 4.76 0.95 1.75
C ILE A 86 3.88 2.10 2.24
N GLN A 87 2.91 1.77 3.09
CA GLN A 87 2.03 2.77 3.70
C GLN A 87 2.56 3.21 5.06
N VAL A 88 3.03 2.27 5.86
CA VAL A 88 3.53 2.56 7.21
C VAL A 88 4.57 1.53 7.66
N THR A 89 5.55 2.00 8.43
CA THR A 89 6.44 1.16 9.23
C THR A 89 6.36 1.57 10.70
N GLU A 90 6.45 0.62 11.63
CA GLU A 90 6.42 0.93 13.08
C GLU A 90 7.55 1.88 13.51
N ARG A 91 8.65 1.94 12.77
CA ARG A 91 9.84 2.72 13.16
C ARG A 91 9.71 4.21 12.87
N ASP A 92 8.99 4.59 11.82
CA ASP A 92 8.94 5.98 11.34
C ASP A 92 7.52 6.52 11.12
N GLU A 93 6.48 5.74 11.44
CA GLU A 93 5.07 6.18 11.42
C GLU A 93 4.85 7.54 12.09
N CYS A 94 5.55 7.78 13.21
CA CYS A 94 5.34 8.96 14.03
C CYS A 94 5.58 10.25 13.25
N ALA A 95 6.58 10.26 12.36
CA ALA A 95 6.90 11.43 11.56
C ALA A 95 5.74 11.81 10.63
N TYR A 96 5.06 10.84 10.04
CA TYR A 96 3.91 11.10 9.18
C TYR A 96 2.64 11.38 9.99
N GLN A 97 2.32 10.51 10.95
CA GLN A 97 1.06 10.55 11.70
C GLN A 97 0.97 11.79 12.59
N GLU A 98 2.04 12.14 13.32
CA GLU A 98 2.06 13.37 14.12
C GLU A 98 1.92 14.59 13.23
N MET A 99 2.61 14.64 12.09
CA MET A 99 2.60 15.82 11.22
C MET A 99 1.24 16.01 10.55
N ILE A 100 0.66 14.96 9.98
CA ILE A 100 -0.63 15.08 9.27
C ILE A 100 -1.79 15.40 10.24
N ALA A 101 -1.71 14.95 11.49
CA ALA A 101 -2.70 15.27 12.51
C ALA A 101 -2.46 16.64 13.16
N HIS A 102 -1.24 16.92 13.61
CA HIS A 102 -0.97 18.08 14.47
C HIS A 102 -0.78 19.38 13.69
N LEU A 103 -0.27 19.35 12.46
CA LEU A 103 -0.18 20.57 11.64
C LEU A 103 -1.54 21.28 11.51
N PRO A 104 -2.64 20.62 11.08
CA PRO A 104 -3.94 21.27 10.99
C PRO A 104 -4.55 21.55 12.37
N LEU A 105 -4.51 20.60 13.31
CA LEU A 105 -5.23 20.73 14.58
C LEU A 105 -4.61 21.74 15.56
N CYS A 106 -3.29 21.96 15.50
CA CYS A 106 -2.64 23.02 16.26
C CYS A 106 -2.80 24.41 15.62
N SER A 107 -3.33 24.49 14.39
CA SER A 107 -3.50 25.74 13.65
C SER A 107 -4.90 26.35 13.82
N ILE A 108 -5.81 25.68 14.52
CA ILE A 108 -7.17 26.15 14.79
C ILE A 108 -7.50 26.06 16.30
N PRO A 109 -8.26 27.01 16.86
CA PRO A 109 -8.57 26.99 18.29
C PRO A 109 -9.66 25.95 18.59
N ASN A 110 -9.38 25.05 19.54
CA ASN A 110 -10.34 24.09 20.10
C ASN A 110 -11.14 23.29 19.04
N PRO A 111 -10.48 22.52 18.14
CA PRO A 111 -11.19 21.65 17.21
C PRO A 111 -12.07 20.67 17.99
N LYS A 112 -13.34 20.52 17.58
CA LYS A 112 -14.35 19.64 18.22
C LYS A 112 -14.71 18.47 17.33
N LYS A 113 -14.93 18.69 16.04
CA LYS A 113 -15.34 17.65 15.10
C LYS A 113 -14.36 17.51 13.95
N VAL A 114 -13.71 16.36 13.86
CA VAL A 114 -12.65 16.06 12.89
C VAL A 114 -13.07 14.90 11.99
N LEU A 115 -12.84 15.04 10.69
CA LEU A 115 -12.99 13.97 9.71
C LEU A 115 -11.61 13.47 9.28
N VAL A 116 -11.40 12.16 9.29
CA VAL A 116 -10.27 11.47 8.68
C VAL A 116 -10.78 10.65 7.49
N ILE A 117 -10.20 10.85 6.31
CA ILE A 117 -10.47 10.04 5.11
C ILE A 117 -9.25 9.17 4.86
N GLY A 118 -9.42 7.85 4.83
CA GLY A 118 -8.32 6.88 4.86
C GLY A 118 -7.77 6.69 6.28
N GLY A 119 -6.48 6.38 6.41
CA GLY A 119 -5.82 6.13 7.70
C GLY A 119 -6.16 4.80 8.35
N GLY A 120 -6.43 3.77 7.53
CA GLY A 120 -6.88 2.45 7.93
C GLY A 120 -6.07 1.77 9.06
N ASP A 121 -4.81 2.15 9.31
CA ASP A 121 -4.01 1.63 10.43
C ASP A 121 -4.43 2.15 11.81
N GLY A 122 -5.12 3.29 11.87
CA GLY A 122 -5.65 3.90 13.10
C GLY A 122 -4.69 4.85 13.83
N GLY A 123 -3.44 4.98 13.37
CA GLY A 123 -2.45 5.81 14.01
C GLY A 123 -2.75 7.31 13.93
N VAL A 124 -3.29 7.81 12.80
CA VAL A 124 -3.80 9.19 12.74
C VAL A 124 -4.92 9.43 13.76
N LEU A 125 -5.79 8.45 14.01
CA LEU A 125 -6.84 8.57 15.04
C LEU A 125 -6.25 8.69 16.44
N ARG A 126 -5.20 7.90 16.73
CA ARG A 126 -4.45 7.98 17.99
C ARG A 126 -3.89 9.38 18.21
N GLU A 127 -3.36 10.02 17.16
CA GLU A 127 -2.81 11.38 17.24
C GLU A 127 -3.90 12.45 17.37
N VAL A 128 -5.01 12.34 16.64
CA VAL A 128 -6.17 13.24 16.80
C VAL A 128 -6.73 13.16 18.22
N ALA A 129 -6.81 11.96 18.79
CA ALA A 129 -7.31 11.72 20.14
C ALA A 129 -6.52 12.45 21.25
N ARG A 130 -5.27 12.87 21.00
CA ARG A 130 -4.48 13.66 21.96
C ARG A 130 -5.05 15.07 22.19
N HIS A 131 -5.86 15.57 21.27
CA HIS A 131 -6.50 16.88 21.38
C HIS A 131 -7.74 16.78 22.28
N SER A 132 -7.64 17.30 23.51
CA SER A 132 -8.72 17.20 24.51
C SER A 132 -9.99 17.99 24.15
N SER A 133 -9.89 18.94 23.22
CA SER A 133 -11.07 19.67 22.72
C SER A 133 -11.90 18.87 21.73
N VAL A 134 -11.33 17.81 21.13
CA VAL A 134 -12.02 16.99 20.14
C VAL A 134 -13.10 16.17 20.84
N GLU A 135 -14.32 16.30 20.34
CA GLU A 135 -15.55 15.67 20.84
C GLU A 135 -16.01 14.54 19.92
N GLN A 136 -15.74 14.60 18.61
CA GLN A 136 -16.10 13.58 17.63
C GLN A 136 -15.02 13.43 16.55
N ILE A 137 -14.66 12.18 16.25
CA ILE A 137 -13.72 11.81 15.18
C ILE A 137 -14.46 10.86 14.25
N ASP A 138 -14.81 11.30 13.05
CA ASP A 138 -15.35 10.41 12.03
C ASP A 138 -14.18 9.93 11.15
N ILE A 139 -14.07 8.63 10.93
CA ILE A 139 -13.12 8.06 9.96
C ILE A 139 -13.88 7.36 8.84
N CYS A 140 -13.52 7.65 7.60
CA CYS A 140 -14.03 6.97 6.42
C CYS A 140 -12.91 6.19 5.71
N GLU A 141 -12.91 4.87 5.87
CA GLU A 141 -11.97 3.95 5.22
C GLU A 141 -12.73 3.10 4.21
N ILE A 142 -12.26 3.05 2.96
CA ILE A 142 -12.96 2.33 1.90
C ILE A 142 -12.78 0.82 2.03
N ASP A 143 -11.62 0.38 2.50
CA ASP A 143 -11.24 -1.02 2.57
C ASP A 143 -11.26 -1.53 4.02
N GLY A 144 -12.41 -2.09 4.42
CA GLY A 144 -12.57 -2.71 5.73
C GLY A 144 -11.53 -3.81 6.03
N MET A 145 -10.93 -4.45 5.01
CA MET A 145 -9.87 -5.43 5.25
C MET A 145 -8.61 -4.77 5.83
N VAL A 146 -8.27 -3.54 5.40
CA VAL A 146 -7.13 -2.78 5.92
C VAL A 146 -7.32 -2.51 7.42
N VAL A 147 -8.53 -2.12 7.84
CA VAL A 147 -8.86 -1.89 9.26
C VAL A 147 -8.67 -3.18 10.07
N GLU A 148 -9.22 -4.30 9.60
CA GLU A 148 -9.16 -5.57 10.34
C GLU A 148 -7.73 -6.10 10.48
N VAL A 149 -6.95 -6.09 9.41
CA VAL A 149 -5.54 -6.53 9.49
C VAL A 149 -4.71 -5.57 10.33
N SER A 150 -5.04 -4.27 10.33
CA SER A 150 -4.34 -3.31 11.16
C SER A 150 -4.61 -3.50 12.64
N LYS A 151 -5.86 -3.74 13.03
CA LYS A 151 -6.22 -4.15 14.40
C LYS A 151 -5.49 -5.41 14.84
N GLN A 152 -5.32 -6.37 13.93
CA GLN A 152 -4.64 -7.62 14.25
C GLN A 152 -3.13 -7.48 14.41
N PHE A 153 -2.47 -6.71 13.52
CA PHE A 153 -1.01 -6.71 13.43
C PHE A 153 -0.34 -5.43 13.94
N PHE A 154 -1.07 -4.33 14.08
CA PHE A 154 -0.56 -3.03 14.57
C PHE A 154 -1.39 -2.51 15.76
N PRO A 155 -1.45 -3.24 16.88
CA PRO A 155 -2.31 -2.86 18.02
C PRO A 155 -1.99 -1.47 18.59
N ASP A 156 -0.74 -1.03 18.53
CA ASP A 156 -0.30 0.29 19.04
C ASP A 156 -0.72 1.46 18.13
N LEU A 157 -1.02 1.19 16.86
CA LEU A 157 -1.63 2.15 15.93
C LEU A 157 -3.17 2.07 16.05
N ALA A 158 -3.68 0.84 15.97
CA ALA A 158 -5.10 0.55 15.94
C ALA A 158 -5.84 0.87 17.24
N VAL A 159 -5.12 1.11 18.35
CA VAL A 159 -5.69 1.66 19.60
C VAL A 159 -6.47 2.96 19.35
N GLY A 160 -6.15 3.71 18.29
CA GLY A 160 -6.91 4.87 17.87
C GLY A 160 -8.40 4.56 17.62
N TYR A 161 -8.74 3.37 17.14
CA TYR A 161 -10.12 2.94 16.94
C TYR A 161 -10.90 2.68 18.23
N GLU A 162 -10.21 2.53 19.37
CA GLU A 162 -10.82 2.25 20.67
C GLU A 162 -11.18 3.54 21.44
N ASP A 163 -10.82 4.72 20.92
CA ASP A 163 -11.24 5.99 21.51
C ASP A 163 -12.76 6.15 21.39
N PRO A 164 -13.49 6.44 22.48
CA PRO A 164 -14.95 6.50 22.47
C PRO A 164 -15.54 7.63 21.60
N ARG A 165 -14.70 8.57 21.13
CA ARG A 165 -15.09 9.64 20.22
C ARG A 165 -15.04 9.23 18.75
N VAL A 166 -14.46 8.07 18.44
CA VAL A 166 -14.28 7.57 17.07
C VAL A 166 -15.54 6.88 16.56
N THR A 167 -15.96 7.27 15.35
CA THR A 167 -16.98 6.56 14.58
C THR A 167 -16.37 6.11 13.24
N LEU A 168 -16.28 4.79 13.06
CA LEU A 168 -15.81 4.18 11.81
C LEU A 168 -16.94 4.05 10.79
N HIS A 169 -16.71 4.62 9.62
CA HIS A 169 -17.52 4.44 8.42
C HIS A 169 -16.72 3.66 7.38
N VAL A 170 -17.15 2.43 7.07
CA VAL A 170 -16.55 1.67 5.98
C VAL A 170 -17.23 2.05 4.67
N GLY A 171 -16.52 2.75 3.78
CA GLY A 171 -17.06 3.25 2.52
C GLY A 171 -16.20 4.29 1.83
N ASP A 172 -16.66 4.73 0.65
CA ASP A 172 -15.97 5.74 -0.15
C ASP A 172 -16.01 7.12 0.53
N GLY A 173 -14.84 7.66 0.87
CA GLY A 173 -14.67 8.98 1.48
C GLY A 173 -15.19 10.13 0.61
N VAL A 174 -15.16 10.01 -0.71
CA VAL A 174 -15.72 11.02 -1.63
C VAL A 174 -17.24 11.05 -1.54
N ALA A 175 -17.87 9.88 -1.55
CA ALA A 175 -19.32 9.77 -1.36
C ALA A 175 -19.75 10.24 0.04
N PHE A 176 -18.98 9.88 1.07
CA PHE A 176 -19.21 10.34 2.45
C PHE A 176 -19.18 11.87 2.53
N LEU A 177 -18.11 12.50 2.03
CA LEU A 177 -17.95 13.96 2.11
C LEU A 177 -19.04 14.72 1.35
N LYS A 178 -19.55 14.17 0.24
CA LYS A 178 -20.68 14.75 -0.51
C LYS A 178 -22.01 14.71 0.27
N ALA A 179 -22.17 13.74 1.17
CA ALA A 179 -23.39 13.60 1.98
C ALA A 179 -23.35 14.44 3.26
N VAL A 180 -22.18 14.96 3.63
CA VAL A 180 -21.98 15.79 4.82
C VAL A 180 -22.54 17.21 4.58
N PRO A 181 -23.34 17.77 5.50
CA PRO A 181 -23.79 19.15 5.43
C PRO A 181 -22.63 20.16 5.48
N GLU A 182 -22.76 21.27 4.77
CA GLU A 182 -21.79 22.36 4.80
C GLU A 182 -21.55 22.87 6.24
N GLY A 183 -20.28 23.14 6.58
CA GLY A 183 -19.91 23.69 7.88
C GLY A 183 -19.92 22.70 9.06
N THR A 184 -19.91 21.39 8.79
CA THR A 184 -19.98 20.36 9.85
C THR A 184 -18.66 20.09 10.58
N TYR A 185 -17.53 20.07 9.87
CA TYR A 185 -16.23 19.68 10.42
C TYR A 185 -15.33 20.90 10.63
N ASP A 186 -14.61 20.92 11.75
CA ASP A 186 -13.60 21.94 12.05
C ASP A 186 -12.30 21.67 11.26
N ALA A 187 -11.97 20.40 11.05
CA ALA A 187 -10.83 19.95 10.26
C ALA A 187 -11.14 18.67 9.49
N VAL A 188 -10.55 18.56 8.30
CA VAL A 188 -10.56 17.36 7.47
C VAL A 188 -9.11 16.96 7.22
N ILE A 189 -8.77 15.72 7.56
CA ILE A 189 -7.47 15.11 7.31
C ILE A 189 -7.66 14.04 6.24
N VAL A 190 -6.93 14.15 5.13
CA VAL A 190 -6.98 13.18 4.03
C VAL A 190 -5.69 12.39 4.05
N ASP A 191 -5.76 11.21 4.66
CA ASP A 191 -4.67 10.23 4.74
C ASP A 191 -4.87 9.17 3.66
N SER A 192 -4.71 9.61 2.41
CA SER A 192 -4.86 8.77 1.22
C SER A 192 -3.52 8.22 0.76
N SER A 193 -3.54 6.99 0.25
CA SER A 193 -2.44 6.46 -0.55
C SER A 193 -2.22 7.30 -1.81
N ASP A 194 -1.13 7.01 -2.51
CA ASP A 194 -0.82 7.60 -3.80
C ASP A 194 -1.99 7.50 -4.83
N PRO A 195 -2.07 8.43 -5.80
CA PRO A 195 -3.17 8.53 -6.77
C PRO A 195 -3.20 7.40 -7.84
N ILE A 196 -2.60 6.24 -7.58
CA ILE A 196 -2.65 5.06 -8.46
C ILE A 196 -3.82 4.11 -8.11
N GLY A 197 -4.50 4.32 -6.98
CA GLY A 197 -5.71 3.55 -6.61
C GLY A 197 -6.87 3.77 -7.59
N LYS A 198 -7.65 2.70 -7.84
CA LYS A 198 -8.85 2.75 -8.69
C LYS A 198 -10.12 3.08 -7.94
#